data_AF-A0A355HAN2-F1
#
_entry.id   AF-A0A355HAN2-F1
#
_cell.length_a   1.000
_cell.length_b   1.000
_cell.length_c   1.000
_cell.angle_alpha   90.00
_cell.angle_beta   90.00
_cell.angle_gamma   90.00
#
_symmetry.space_group_name_H-M   'P 1'
#
loop_
_entity.id
_entity.type
_entity.pdbx_description
1 polymer ?
#
loop_
_entity_poly.entity_id
_entity_poly.type
_entity_poly.pdbx_seq_one_letter_code
_entity_poly.pdbx_strand_id
1 'polypeptide(L)' 'KNEIVALFKKVVSLEPDLNQPILDCGADSVVIVEFIDQIETKYAQSFEVEDDTSLQDIIGQIKLS' A
#
# COMPACT_ATOMS: atom_id res chain seq x y z
N LYS A 1 -0.43 8.36 8.46
CA LYS A 1 -1.62 7.48 8.26
C LYS A 1 -2.42 7.85 7.01
N ASN A 2 -2.91 9.10 6.84
CA ASN A 2 -3.80 9.44 5.73
C ASN A 2 -3.14 9.54 4.34
N GLU A 3 -1.83 9.78 4.24
CA GLU A 3 -1.18 9.95 2.93
C GLU A 3 -1.12 8.66 2.10
N ILE A 4 -0.78 7.53 2.72
CA ILE A 4 -0.78 6.23 2.03
C ILE A 4 -2.20 5.85 1.61
N VAL A 5 -3.19 6.07 2.49
CA VAL A 5 -4.61 5.84 2.17
C VAL A 5 -5.06 6.70 0.98
N ALA A 6 -4.65 7.97 0.94
CA ALA A 6 -4.96 8.86 -0.17
C ALA A 6 -4.28 8.40 -1.48
N LEU A 7 -3.02 7.93 -1.39
CA LEU A 7 -2.30 7.40 -2.54
C LEU A 7 -2.95 6.11 -3.05
N PHE A 8 -3.35 5.21 -2.15
CA PHE A 8 -4.09 4.00 -2.50
C PHE A 8 -5.37 4.35 -3.25
N LYS A 9 -6.19 5.28 -2.73
CA LYS A 9 -7.41 5.72 -3.43
C LYS A 9 -7.11 6.36 -4.79
N LYS A 10 -5.97 7.01 -4.95
CA LYS A 10 -5.56 7.64 -6.22
C LYS A 10 -5.09 6.61 -7.25
N VAL A 11 -4.30 5.63 -6.84
CA VAL A 11 -3.70 4.62 -7.75
C VAL A 11 -4.66 3.47 -7.98
N VAL A 12 -5.15 2.88 -6.90
CA VAL A 12 -6.03 1.71 -6.90
C VAL A 12 -7.47 2.07 -7.24
N SER A 13 -7.89 3.32 -7.04
CA SER A 13 -9.27 3.78 -7.29
C SER A 13 -10.34 3.00 -6.51
N LEU A 14 -9.95 2.37 -5.39
CA LEU A 14 -10.83 1.62 -4.49
C LEU A 14 -10.78 2.21 -3.08
N GLU A 15 -11.81 1.92 -2.29
CA GLU A 15 -11.77 2.17 -0.85
C GLU A 15 -10.86 1.13 -0.18
N PRO A 16 -9.76 1.54 0.48
CA PRO A 16 -8.89 0.62 1.16
C PRO A 16 -9.55 0.12 2.46
N ASP A 17 -9.55 -1.20 2.65
CA ASP A 17 -9.65 -1.79 3.97
C ASP A 17 -8.23 -1.93 4.55
N LEU A 18 -8.04 -1.46 5.78
CA LEU A 18 -6.74 -1.46 6.44
C LEU A 18 -6.33 -2.83 6.98
N ASN A 19 -7.29 -3.73 7.18
CA ASN A 19 -7.06 -5.05 7.77
C ASN A 19 -7.11 -6.18 6.73
N GLN A 20 -7.66 -5.92 5.54
CA GLN A 20 -7.63 -6.90 4.47
C GLN A 20 -6.22 -6.95 3.85
N PRO A 21 -5.77 -8.12 3.38
CA PRO A 21 -4.55 -8.21 2.60
C PRO A 21 -4.61 -7.34 1.36
N ILE A 22 -3.52 -6.62 1.05
CA ILE A 22 -3.50 -5.71 -0.09
C ILE A 22 -3.71 -6.45 -1.42
N LEU A 23 -3.28 -7.70 -1.53
CA LEU A 23 -3.49 -8.52 -2.72
C LEU A 23 -4.94 -9.00 -2.89
N ASP A 24 -5.73 -9.01 -1.80
CA ASP A 24 -7.14 -9.42 -1.80
C ASP A 24 -8.12 -8.24 -1.94
N CYS A 25 -7.64 -7.00 -2.11
CA CYS A 25 -8.50 -5.82 -2.13
C CYS A 25 -9.40 -5.67 -3.39
N GLY A 26 -9.34 -6.63 -4.31
CA GLY A 26 -10.11 -6.65 -5.55
C GLY A 26 -9.52 -5.80 -6.69
N ALA A 27 -8.31 -5.27 -6.50
CA ALA A 27 -7.56 -4.56 -7.53
C ALA A 27 -6.78 -5.52 -8.44
N ASP A 28 -6.47 -5.04 -9.66
CA ASP A 28 -5.49 -5.71 -10.51
C ASP A 28 -4.11 -5.72 -9.84
N SER A 29 -3.43 -6.87 -9.91
CA SER A 29 -2.08 -7.05 -9.32
C SER A 29 -1.07 -6.03 -9.86
N VAL A 30 -1.19 -5.63 -11.13
CA VAL A 30 -0.35 -4.57 -11.75
C VAL A 30 -0.53 -3.23 -11.03
N VAL A 31 -1.76 -2.90 -10.63
CA VAL A 31 -2.09 -1.63 -9.96
C VAL A 31 -1.56 -1.64 -8.52
N ILE A 32 -1.58 -2.80 -7.86
CA ILE A 32 -0.95 -2.96 -6.55
C ILE A 32 0.57 -2.76 -6.64
N VAL A 33 1.24 -3.39 -7.61
CA VAL A 33 2.68 -3.20 -7.82
C VAL A 33 3.02 -1.74 -8.06
N GLU A 34 2.23 -1.02 -8.87
CA GLU A 34 2.42 0.43 -9.09
C GLU A 34 2.23 1.24 -7.80
N PHE A 35 1.22 0.90 -7.00
CA PHE A 35 1.00 1.55 -5.71
C PHE A 35 2.20 1.35 -4.76
N ILE A 36 2.75 0.14 -4.69
CA ILE A 36 3.93 -0.17 -3.89
C ILE A 36 5.15 0.62 -4.40
N ASP A 37 5.42 0.63 -5.71
CA ASP A 37 6.53 1.40 -6.29
C ASP A 37 6.43 2.91 -5.97
N GLN A 38 5.21 3.47 -6.00
CA GLN A 38 4.99 4.87 -5.64
C GLN A 38 5.25 5.17 -4.16
N ILE A 39 4.87 4.29 -3.23
CA ILE A 39 5.20 4.49 -1.81
C ILE A 39 6.70 4.29 -1.57
N GLU A 40 7.34 3.33 -2.24
CA GLU A 40 8.78 3.09 -2.11
C GLU A 40 9.58 4.29 -2.56
N THR A 41 9.23 4.85 -3.72
CA THR A 41 9.82 6.08 -4.26
C THR A 41 9.59 7.27 -3.33
N LYS A 42 8.37 7.42 -2.78
CA LYS A 42 8.02 8.56 -1.92
C LYS A 42 8.77 8.55 -0.59
N TYR A 43 8.93 7.39 0.02
CA TYR A 43 9.59 7.25 1.32
C TYR A 43 11.07 6.87 1.20
N ALA A 44 11.58 6.67 -0.02
CA ALA A 44 12.93 6.17 -0.30
C ALA A 44 13.27 4.91 0.52
N GLN A 45 12.28 4.02 0.67
CA GLN A 45 12.33 2.83 1.50
C GLN A 45 11.64 1.69 0.76
N SER A 46 12.21 0.48 0.79
CA SER A 46 11.56 -0.73 0.30
C SER A 46 10.52 -1.25 1.28
N PHE A 47 9.38 -1.73 0.78
CA PHE A 47 8.33 -2.34 1.60
C PHE A 47 8.22 -3.84 1.29
N GLU A 48 8.21 -4.67 2.33
CA GLU A 48 7.95 -6.10 2.16
C GLU A 48 6.43 -6.32 2.12
N VAL A 49 5.97 -6.98 1.05
CA VAL A 49 4.57 -7.32 0.81
C VAL A 49 4.47 -8.83 0.64
N GLU A 50 3.90 -9.48 1.65
CA GLU A 50 3.52 -10.90 1.66
C GLU A 50 2.02 -11.07 1.38
N ASP A 51 1.57 -12.32 1.21
CA ASP A 51 0.17 -12.64 0.88
C ASP A 51 -0.84 -12.13 1.92
N ASP A 52 -0.46 -12.03 3.19
CA ASP A 52 -1.28 -11.56 4.31
C ASP A 52 -1.00 -10.10 4.70
N THR A 53 -0.07 -9.43 4.01
CA THR A 53 0.30 -8.05 4.32
C THR A 53 -0.88 -7.12 4.08
N SER A 54 -1.28 -6.38 5.12
CA SER A 54 -2.35 -5.40 5.02
C SER A 54 -1.82 -3.99 4.76
N LEU A 55 -2.70 -3.07 4.35
CA LEU A 55 -2.31 -1.67 4.20
C LEU A 55 -1.84 -1.05 5.54
N GLN A 56 -2.36 -1.55 6.66
CA GLN A 56 -1.91 -1.13 7.99
C GLN A 56 -0.46 -1.55 8.27
N ASP A 57 -0.06 -2.75 7.85
CA ASP A 57 1.31 -3.24 8.03
C ASP A 57 2.30 -2.38 7.23
N ILE A 58 1.98 -2.08 5.97
CA ILE A 58 2.76 -1.18 5.12
C ILE A 58 2.92 0.19 5.79
N ILE A 59 1.84 0.75 6.34
CA ILE A 59 1.88 2.02 7.08
C ILE A 59 2.76 1.90 8.34
N GLY A 60 2.75 0.76 9.01
CA GLY A 60 3.59 0.46 10.16
C GLY A 60 5.07 0.31 9.83
N GLN A 61 5.40 -0.15 8.62
CA GLN A 61 6.77 -0.29 8.13
C GLN A 61 7.44 1.06 7.83
N ILE A 62 6.67 2.14 7.61
CA ILE A 62 7.24 3.46 7.33
C ILE A 62 8.06 3.94 8.54
N LYS A 63 9.38 3.96 8.40
CA LYS A 63 10.24 4.57 9.42
C LYS A 63 10.22 6.08 9.20
N LEU A 64 9.59 6.80 10.13
CA LEU A 64 9.74 8.25 10.22
C LEU A 64 11.20 8.54 10.60
N SER A 65 12.03 8.85 9.60
CA SER A 65 13.38 9.40 9.81
C SER A 65 13.32 10.87 10.15
#